data_AF-A0A4Q2XS04-F1
#
_entry.id   AF-A0A4Q2XS04-F1
#
_cell.length_a   1.000
_cell.length_b   1.000
_cell.length_c   1.000
_cell.angle_alpha   90.00
_cell.angle_beta   90.00
_cell.angle_gamma   90.00
#
_symmetry.space_group_name_H-M   'P 1'
#
loop_
_entity.id
_entity.type
_entity.pdbx_description
1 polymer ?
#
loop_
_entity_poly.entity_id
_entity_poly.type
_entity_poly.pdbx_seq_one_letter_code
_entity_poly.pdbx_strand_id
1 'polypeptide(L)' 'MISIPMTRFRPCIDLHNGRVKQIVGGTLSDDGGGLVTNFESGYPAEYYADLYRRISALKIG' A
#
# COMPACT_ATOMS: atom_id res chain seq x y z
N MET A 1 23.51 16.10 22.30
CA MET A 1 22.51 15.08 21.89
C MET A 1 21.95 15.50 20.55
N ILE A 2 22.29 14.82 19.46
CA ILE A 2 21.72 15.11 18.13
C ILE A 2 20.49 14.21 17.98
N SER A 3 19.30 14.80 17.86
CA SER A 3 18.08 14.07 17.50
C SER A 3 18.14 13.77 16.01
N ILE A 4 18.37 12.50 15.65
CA ILE A 4 18.27 12.07 14.25
C ILE A 4 16.77 11.95 13.93
N PRO A 5 16.25 12.64 12.90
CA PRO A 5 14.85 12.52 12.52
C PRO A 5 14.59 11.09 12.04
N MET A 6 13.65 10.39 12.68
CA MET A 6 13.23 9.07 12.21
C MET A 6 12.43 9.21 10.92
N THR A 7 12.73 8.38 9.92
CA THR A 7 11.96 8.29 8.68
C THR A 7 10.55 7.81 8.98
N ARG A 8 9.54 8.56 8.53
CA ARG A 8 8.12 8.18 8.69
C ARG A 8 7.71 7.24 7.56
N PHE A 9 7.42 6.00 7.91
CA PHE A 9 6.76 5.05 7.00
C PHE A 9 5.33 5.51 6.67
N ARG A 10 4.95 5.47 5.38
CA ARG A 10 3.61 5.84 4.87
C ARG A 10 3.12 4.76 3.91
N PRO A 11 2.49 3.69 4.40
CA PRO A 11 2.02 2.62 3.54
C PRO A 11 0.78 3.03 2.74
N CYS A 12 0.63 2.45 1.55
CA CYS A 12 -0.53 2.60 0.67
C CYS A 12 -1.03 1.22 0.21
N ILE A 13 -2.30 1.16 -0.20
CA ILE A 13 -2.92 0.00 -0.86
C ILE A 13 -3.65 0.49 -2.10
N ASP A 14 -3.63 -0.31 -3.17
CA ASP A 14 -4.49 -0.08 -4.33
C ASP A 14 -5.83 -0.77 -4.12
N LEU A 15 -6.92 -0.02 -4.30
CA LEU A 15 -8.29 -0.51 -4.13
C LEU A 15 -9.04 -0.44 -5.46
N HIS A 16 -9.56 -1.59 -5.89
CA HIS A 16 -10.39 -1.68 -7.08
C HIS A 16 -11.50 -2.72 -6.88
N ASN A 17 -12.76 -2.33 -7.12
CA ASN A 17 -13.96 -3.15 -6.90
C ASN A 17 -14.05 -3.78 -5.49
N GLY A 18 -13.69 -3.02 -4.46
CA GLY A 18 -13.74 -3.47 -3.07
C GLY A 18 -12.63 -4.47 -2.70
N ARG A 19 -11.65 -4.69 -3.58
CA ARG A 19 -10.54 -5.62 -3.34
C ARG A 19 -9.21 -4.88 -3.35
N VAL A 20 -8.32 -5.34 -2.47
CA VAL A 20 -6.93 -4.89 -2.45
C VAL A 20 -6.17 -5.60 -3.56
N LYS A 21 -5.59 -4.84 -4.47
CA LYS A 21 -4.83 -5.36 -5.59
C LYS A 21 -3.39 -4.85 -5.54
N GLN A 22 -2.48 -5.64 -6.09
CA GLN A 22 -1.18 -5.17 -6.50
C GLN A 22 -1.22 -4.96 -8.00
N ILE A 23 -1.05 -3.72 -8.43
CA ILE A 23 -1.03 -3.33 -9.83
C ILE A 23 0.43 -3.14 -10.28
N VAL A 24 0.70 -3.48 -11.53
CA VAL A 24 1.99 -3.19 -12.19
C VAL A 24 1.69 -2.43 -13.47
N GLY A 25 2.43 -1.33 -13.69
CA GLY A 25 2.15 -0.35 -14.73
C GLY A 25 1.91 1.01 -14.08
N GLY A 26 2.81 1.97 -14.34
CA GLY A 26 2.98 3.18 -13.53
C GLY A 26 1.84 4.20 -13.59
N THR A 27 0.89 4.09 -14.54
CA THR A 27 -0.18 5.08 -14.74
C THR A 27 -1.44 4.41 -15.27
N LEU A 28 -2.63 4.79 -14.75
CA LEU A 28 -3.91 4.57 -15.43
C LEU A 28 -3.92 5.43 -16.70
N SER A 29 -3.46 4.87 -17.81
CA SER A 29 -3.57 5.51 -19.11
C SER A 29 -4.53 4.69 -19.99
N ASP A 30 -5.47 5.38 -20.65
CA ASP A 30 -6.48 4.79 -21.55
C ASP A 30 -5.90 4.30 -22.89
N ASP A 31 -4.58 4.40 -23.09
CA ASP A 31 -3.85 4.11 -24.32
C ASP A 31 -3.50 2.62 -24.50
N GLY A 32 -4.15 1.72 -23.75
CA GLY A 32 -4.17 0.29 -24.04
C GLY A 32 -2.98 -0.52 -23.50
N GLY A 33 -2.00 0.13 -22.86
CA GLY A 33 -1.00 -0.52 -22.01
C GLY A 33 -1.58 -0.87 -20.64
N GLY A 34 -2.67 -1.65 -20.62
CA GLY A 34 -3.59 -1.76 -19.49
C GLY A 34 -2.97 -2.12 -18.15
N LEU A 35 -3.59 -1.62 -17.08
CA LEU A 35 -3.31 -1.94 -15.69
C LEU A 35 -3.34 -3.47 -15.48
N VAL A 36 -2.20 -4.09 -15.23
CA VAL A 36 -2.15 -5.54 -14.97
C VAL A 36 -2.29 -5.76 -13.47
N THR A 37 -3.31 -6.53 -13.08
CA THR A 37 -3.39 -7.06 -11.71
C THR A 37 -2.38 -8.19 -11.59
N ASN A 38 -1.33 -7.98 -10.80
CA ASN A 38 -0.35 -9.02 -10.50
C ASN A 38 -0.83 -9.92 -9.36
N PHE A 39 -1.49 -9.33 -8.37
CA PHE A 39 -2.02 -10.05 -7.22
C PHE A 39 -3.31 -9.41 -6.73
N GLU A 40 -4.27 -10.23 -6.32
CA GLU A 40 -5.50 -9.79 -5.67
C GLU A 40 -5.60 -10.47 -4.31
N SER A 41 -5.75 -9.67 -3.25
CA SER A 41 -5.81 -10.20 -1.90
C SER A 41 -7.14 -10.89 -1.61
N GLY A 42 -7.08 -11.91 -0.74
CA GLY A 42 -8.25 -12.49 -0.07
C GLY A 42 -8.69 -11.70 1.16
N TYR A 43 -7.88 -10.77 1.67
CA TYR A 43 -8.20 -9.93 2.82
C TYR A 43 -8.81 -8.60 2.37
N PRO A 44 -9.75 -8.04 3.15
CA PRO A 44 -10.40 -6.78 2.81
C PRO A 44 -9.50 -5.58 3.17
N ALA A 45 -9.89 -4.38 2.75
CA ALA A 45 -9.11 -3.15 2.94
C ALA A 45 -8.84 -2.86 4.43
N GLU A 46 -9.83 -3.13 5.28
CA GLU A 46 -9.80 -2.90 6.73
C GLU A 46 -8.69 -3.69 7.41
N TYR A 47 -8.44 -4.93 6.95
CA TYR A 47 -7.36 -5.76 7.46
C TYR A 47 -6.00 -5.08 7.29
N TYR A 48 -5.75 -4.50 6.11
CA TYR A 48 -4.49 -3.80 5.81
C TYR A 48 -4.39 -2.46 6.53
N ALA A 49 -5.49 -1.71 6.65
CA ALA A 49 -5.52 -0.48 7.43
C ALA A 49 -5.12 -0.73 8.90
N ASP A 50 -5.67 -1.78 9.51
CA ASP A 50 -5.33 -2.19 10.87
C ASP A 50 -3.88 -2.67 10.99
N LEU A 51 -3.41 -3.48 10.04
CA LEU A 51 -2.03 -3.95 9.99
C LEU A 51 -1.05 -2.78 9.92
N TYR A 52 -1.29 -1.83 9.02
CA TYR A 52 -0.44 -0.67 8.81
C TYR A 52 -0.44 0.29 10.00
N ARG A 53 -1.59 0.45 10.67
CA ARG A 53 -1.66 1.19 11.93
C ARG A 53 -0.79 0.55 13.01
N ARG A 54 -0.82 -0.79 13.14
CA ARG A 54 0.01 -1.53 14.11
C ARG A 54 1.49 -1.40 13.79
N ILE A 55 1.89 -1.62 12.54
CA ILE A 55 3.30 -1.55 12.12
C ILE A 55 3.86 -0.14 12.23
N SER A 56 3.08 0.89 11.88
CA SER A 56 3.51 2.29 12.00
C SER A 56 3.70 2.74 13.45
N ALA A 57 3.12 2.02 14.43
CA ALA A 57 3.31 2.25 15.84
C ALA A 57 4.55 1.52 16.41
N LEU A 58 5.09 0.53 15.70
CA LEU A 58 6.40 -0.02 16.04
C LEU A 58 7.47 1.01 15.68
N LYS A 59 8.29 1.38 16.67
CA LYS A 59 9.54 2.09 16.40
C LYS A 59 10.42 1.14 15.58
N ILE A 60 10.53 1.42 14.28
CA ILE A 60 11.55 0.81 13.43
C ILE A 60 12.87 1.46 13.89
N GLY A 61 13.53 0.80 14.85
CA GLY A 61 14.79 1.24 15.44
C GLY A 61 15.97 0.78 14.62
#